data_AF-A0A502CFB8-F1
#
_entry.id   AF-A0A502CFB8-F1
#
_cell.length_a   1.000
_cell.length_b   1.000
_cell.length_c   1.000
_cell.angle_alpha   90.00
_cell.angle_beta   90.00
_cell.angle_gamma   90.00
#
_symmetry.space_group_name_H-M   'P 1'
#
loop_
_entity.id
_entity.type
_entity.pdbx_description
1 polymer ?
#
loop_
_entity_poly.entity_id
_entity_poly.type
_entity_poly.pdbx_seq_one_letter_code
_entity_poly.pdbx_strand_id
1 'polypeptide(L)'
;MKTLATLLLFSASAASAMPAPPNPAKTRAYIDKAWTTLTRSMDDCASLTDTKIASHPVLYLPAKLPMPARLAGVGKRCGVDVHTLPRAIDRLGDIDATKLPAQGLLYLPHPYVVPGGFFNEMYGWDSYFIVIGLAADQRTALAKNMVDNALFEVAQYGGVLNANRTYYLSRSQPPFLSAMMVAVLDNPASFPNADARRAWLARAYPLAVRNHDIWTRPEHRAGDTGLARYYDLDSGPVLEARDSEYYRGVIKWLRAHPADDPGYLIKAAEHPDDAEAARLKQASCDVRASKVCDGAWLDGYRLTADYYHGDRAMRESGFDTNAHFGPFGGSTHHYADVSLNSLLYRYERDLRDFALQLGKAGEGERWAKAADARKAAMDKYLWRPESGMYRDYDFVAGKPSPYPYLTTFYPLWAGAASAQQAAAVRGKLAIFERKGGLSMDDRPAGVQWGDPFGWAPTNWLAVAGLDAYGFHDDARRIAAKFTATVNRSFATDGTIREKYNMAQGNADVRVSAGYAENVIGFGWTNGVYLKMQEILHGADANASPAATDGNAK
;
A
#
# COMPACT_ATOMS: atom_id res chain seq x y z
N MET A 1 -67.71 29.48 25.55
CA MET A 1 -67.35 29.51 24.12
C MET A 1 -65.85 29.68 23.96
N LYS A 2 -65.09 28.59 23.78
CA LYS A 2 -63.76 28.61 23.17
C LYS A 2 -63.59 27.30 22.41
N THR A 3 -63.52 27.43 21.10
CA THR A 3 -63.47 26.38 20.07
C THR A 3 -62.05 25.82 20.00
N LEU A 4 -61.89 24.49 20.08
CA LEU A 4 -60.63 23.82 19.74
C LEU A 4 -60.56 23.69 18.21
N ALA A 5 -59.53 24.26 17.60
CA ALA A 5 -59.19 24.05 16.20
C ALA A 5 -58.06 23.00 16.11
N THR A 6 -58.35 21.86 15.50
CA THR A 6 -57.39 20.79 15.24
C THR A 6 -56.60 21.11 13.97
N LEU A 7 -55.31 21.41 14.09
CA LEU A 7 -54.40 21.49 12.94
C LEU A 7 -54.02 20.07 12.49
N LEU A 8 -54.45 19.68 11.29
CA LEU A 8 -53.95 18.50 10.58
C LEU A 8 -52.61 18.86 9.91
N LEU A 9 -51.50 18.37 10.48
CA LEU A 9 -50.20 18.34 9.82
C LEU A 9 -50.19 17.23 8.76
N PHE A 10 -50.16 17.63 7.49
CA PHE A 10 -49.80 16.72 6.39
C PHE A 10 -48.29 16.45 6.44
N SER A 11 -47.91 15.24 6.84
CA SER A 11 -46.56 14.72 6.68
C SER A 11 -46.33 14.36 5.21
N ALA A 12 -45.61 15.21 4.48
CA ALA A 12 -45.08 14.85 3.16
C ALA A 12 -44.05 13.72 3.36
N SER A 13 -44.43 12.51 2.97
CA SER A 13 -43.53 11.36 2.92
C SER A 13 -42.55 11.61 1.77
N ALA A 14 -41.30 11.96 2.08
CA ALA A 14 -40.23 11.92 1.10
C ALA A 14 -40.09 10.45 0.65
N ALA A 15 -40.53 10.15 -0.57
CA ALA A 15 -40.31 8.86 -1.17
C ALA A 15 -38.80 8.66 -1.32
N SER A 16 -38.22 7.82 -0.48
CA SER A 16 -36.85 7.34 -0.64
C SER A 16 -36.76 6.67 -2.01
N ALA A 17 -36.16 7.33 -2.99
CA ALA A 17 -35.94 6.75 -4.30
C ALA A 17 -35.18 5.42 -4.11
N MET A 18 -35.71 4.33 -4.66
CA MET A 18 -35.01 3.05 -4.61
C MET A 18 -33.63 3.22 -5.25
N PRO A 19 -32.55 2.72 -4.64
CA PRO A 19 -31.21 2.84 -5.22
C PRO A 19 -31.21 2.20 -6.61
N ALA A 20 -30.57 2.88 -7.56
CA ALA A 20 -30.50 2.40 -8.93
C ALA A 20 -29.85 1.01 -8.98
N PRO A 21 -30.26 0.13 -9.90
CA PRO A 21 -29.61 -1.17 -10.03
C PRO A 21 -28.12 -1.00 -10.39
N PRO A 22 -27.22 -1.85 -9.86
CA PRO A 22 -25.80 -1.82 -10.19
C PRO A 22 -25.57 -1.93 -11.70
N ASN A 23 -24.73 -1.03 -12.24
CA ASN A 23 -24.43 -0.97 -13.67
C ASN A 23 -22.90 -0.93 -13.90
N PRO A 24 -22.27 -2.05 -14.27
CA PRO A 24 -20.83 -2.13 -14.53
C PRO A 24 -20.31 -1.13 -15.58
N ALA A 25 -21.12 -0.77 -16.57
CA ALA A 25 -20.73 0.21 -17.59
C ALA A 25 -20.63 1.63 -17.01
N LYS A 26 -21.51 2.00 -16.07
CA LYS A 26 -21.40 3.28 -15.36
C LYS A 26 -20.17 3.31 -14.44
N THR A 27 -19.88 2.21 -13.75
CA THR A 27 -18.67 2.07 -12.95
C THR A 27 -17.42 2.24 -13.82
N ARG A 28 -17.38 1.61 -15.00
CA ARG A 28 -16.26 1.76 -15.94
C ARG A 28 -16.12 3.19 -16.45
N ALA A 29 -17.23 3.85 -16.81
CA ALA A 29 -17.20 5.25 -17.23
C ALA A 29 -16.71 6.20 -16.13
N TYR A 30 -17.06 5.92 -14.87
CA TYR A 30 -16.50 6.64 -13.73
C TYR A 30 -14.98 6.46 -13.65
N ILE A 31 -14.48 5.23 -13.76
CA ILE A 31 -13.04 4.92 -13.71
C ILE A 31 -12.28 5.63 -14.83
N ASP A 32 -12.79 5.59 -16.06
CA ASP A 32 -12.18 6.27 -17.21
C ASP A 32 -12.01 7.78 -16.95
N LYS A 33 -13.04 8.44 -16.42
CA LYS A 33 -12.97 9.85 -16.00
C LYS A 33 -12.03 10.05 -14.82
N ALA A 34 -12.04 9.12 -13.86
CA ALA A 34 -11.29 9.23 -12.62
C ALA A 34 -9.79 9.31 -12.85
N TRP A 35 -9.25 8.61 -13.86
CA TRP A 35 -7.83 8.69 -14.21
C TRP A 35 -7.35 10.12 -14.47
N THR A 36 -8.15 10.90 -15.20
CA THR A 36 -7.85 12.31 -15.45
C THR A 36 -7.95 13.12 -14.16
N THR A 37 -8.99 12.92 -13.34
CA THR A 37 -9.18 13.70 -12.10
C THR A 37 -8.17 13.37 -11.01
N LEU A 38 -7.61 12.17 -11.01
CA LEU A 38 -6.58 11.70 -10.08
C LEU A 38 -5.17 11.99 -10.60
N THR A 39 -5.01 12.47 -11.84
CA THR A 39 -3.69 12.84 -12.36
C THR A 39 -3.20 14.13 -11.71
N ARG A 40 -1.93 14.16 -11.33
CA ARG A 40 -1.18 15.30 -10.81
C ARG A 40 0.06 15.52 -11.65
N SER A 41 0.57 16.74 -11.62
CA SER A 41 1.84 17.08 -12.25
C SER A 41 2.48 18.27 -11.57
N MET A 42 3.79 18.39 -11.66
CA MET A 42 4.53 19.52 -11.06
C MET A 42 4.23 20.87 -11.73
N ASP A 43 3.50 20.88 -12.84
CA ASP A 43 3.10 22.07 -13.58
C ASP A 43 1.71 22.60 -13.15
N ASP A 44 0.96 21.80 -12.39
CA ASP A 44 -0.36 22.16 -11.86
C ASP A 44 -0.26 22.60 -10.39
N CYS A 45 -0.62 23.85 -10.11
CA CYS A 45 -0.56 24.41 -8.75
C CYS A 45 -1.39 23.62 -7.73
N ALA A 46 -2.50 22.99 -8.15
CA ALA A 46 -3.32 22.17 -7.25
C ALA A 46 -2.58 20.91 -6.77
N SER A 47 -1.55 20.46 -7.51
CA SER A 47 -0.72 19.30 -7.15
C SER A 47 0.34 19.61 -6.09
N LEU A 48 0.62 20.89 -5.83
CA LEU A 48 1.76 21.32 -4.99
C LEU A 48 1.39 21.51 -3.51
N THR A 49 0.11 21.55 -3.19
CA THR A 49 -0.39 21.79 -1.82
C THR A 49 -0.38 20.51 -0.98
N ASP A 50 -0.22 20.65 0.34
CA ASP A 50 -0.43 19.58 1.32
C ASP A 50 -1.64 19.92 2.19
N THR A 51 -2.66 19.07 2.19
CA THR A 51 -3.84 19.24 3.06
C THR A 51 -3.68 18.48 4.39
N LYS A 52 -2.61 17.68 4.53
CA LYS A 52 -2.32 16.91 5.74
C LYS A 52 -1.65 17.80 6.79
N ILE A 53 -0.85 18.77 6.37
CA ILE A 53 -0.09 19.69 7.22
C ILE A 53 -0.51 21.13 6.91
N ALA A 54 -0.77 21.93 7.96
CA ALA A 54 -1.11 23.35 7.83
C ALA A 54 0.16 24.22 7.65
N SER A 55 0.90 24.01 6.56
CA SER A 55 2.11 24.78 6.24
C SER A 55 2.01 25.44 4.87
N HIS A 56 2.80 26.50 4.66
CA HIS A 56 3.00 27.05 3.33
C HIS A 56 3.54 25.96 2.39
N PRO A 57 3.02 25.80 1.16
CA PRO A 57 3.48 24.77 0.25
C PRO A 57 4.96 24.92 -0.09
N VAL A 58 5.69 23.81 -0.06
CA VAL A 58 7.11 23.74 -0.41
C VAL A 58 7.33 22.65 -1.45
N LEU A 59 8.09 22.97 -2.50
CA LEU A 59 8.59 22.02 -3.50
C LEU A 59 10.11 21.89 -3.39
N TYR A 60 10.59 20.66 -3.21
CA TYR A 60 12.02 20.34 -3.15
C TYR A 60 12.50 19.73 -4.47
N LEU A 61 13.55 20.33 -5.04
CA LEU A 61 14.33 19.78 -6.14
C LEU A 61 15.49 18.93 -5.61
N PRO A 62 15.89 17.84 -6.30
CA PRO A 62 17.13 17.13 -5.99
C PRO A 62 18.34 18.05 -6.01
N ALA A 63 19.32 17.80 -5.13
CA ALA A 63 20.46 18.69 -4.91
C ALA A 63 21.28 19.04 -6.17
N LYS A 64 21.33 18.11 -7.14
CA LYS A 64 22.10 18.25 -8.38
C LYS A 64 21.23 18.54 -9.60
N LEU A 65 19.91 18.69 -9.42
CA LEU A 65 18.99 18.94 -10.53
C LEU A 65 18.85 20.45 -10.74
N PRO A 66 19.28 21.01 -11.89
CA PRO A 66 18.98 22.40 -12.21
C PRO A 66 17.46 22.59 -12.31
N MET A 67 16.96 23.77 -11.94
CA MET A 67 15.54 24.12 -12.06
C MET A 67 15.02 23.81 -13.47
N PRO A 68 14.07 22.86 -13.62
CA PRO A 68 13.48 22.55 -14.92
C PRO A 68 12.77 23.77 -15.50
N ALA A 69 12.91 24.02 -16.80
CA ALA A 69 12.34 25.20 -17.46
C ALA A 69 10.82 25.34 -17.25
N ARG A 70 10.08 24.23 -17.19
CA ARG A 70 8.63 24.21 -16.91
C ARG A 70 8.24 24.77 -15.53
N LEU A 71 9.16 24.65 -14.56
CA LEU A 71 9.01 25.18 -13.21
C LEU A 71 9.48 26.64 -13.08
N ALA A 72 9.97 27.26 -14.16
CA ALA A 72 10.34 28.65 -14.14
C ALA A 72 9.15 29.53 -13.69
N GLY A 73 9.36 30.29 -12.61
CA GLY A 73 8.33 31.15 -12.03
C GLY A 73 7.23 30.43 -11.25
N VAL A 74 7.29 29.10 -11.06
CA VAL A 74 6.25 28.34 -10.34
C VAL A 74 5.97 28.90 -8.95
N GLY A 75 7.00 29.37 -8.24
CA GLY A 75 6.82 29.96 -6.91
C GLY A 75 5.91 31.19 -6.90
N LYS A 76 6.04 32.08 -7.89
CA LYS A 76 5.15 33.24 -8.04
C LYS A 76 3.76 32.84 -8.54
N ARG A 77 3.70 31.90 -9.50
CA ARG A 77 2.42 31.49 -10.11
C ARG A 77 1.54 30.71 -9.14
N CYS A 78 2.13 29.82 -8.34
CA CYS A 78 1.41 28.89 -7.48
C CYS A 78 1.49 29.23 -5.99
N GLY A 79 2.27 30.24 -5.59
CA GLY A 79 2.48 30.58 -4.18
C GLY A 79 3.14 29.43 -3.42
N VAL A 80 4.23 28.90 -3.97
CA VAL A 80 5.00 27.77 -3.42
C VAL A 80 6.46 28.18 -3.25
N ASP A 81 7.08 27.81 -2.14
CA ASP A 81 8.52 27.98 -1.98
C ASP A 81 9.25 26.83 -2.69
N VAL A 82 10.23 27.17 -3.53
CA VAL A 82 11.05 26.16 -4.23
C VAL A 82 12.42 26.09 -3.59
N HIS A 83 12.71 24.95 -2.97
CA HIS A 83 13.98 24.66 -2.33
C HIS A 83 14.75 23.60 -3.11
N THR A 84 16.05 23.55 -2.87
CA THR A 84 16.92 22.46 -3.31
C THR A 84 17.31 21.65 -2.08
N LEU A 85 17.28 20.31 -2.19
CA LEU A 85 17.75 19.45 -1.10
C LEU A 85 19.21 19.77 -0.76
N PRO A 86 19.60 19.74 0.53
CA PRO A 86 20.91 20.20 0.99
C PRO A 86 22.08 19.34 0.48
N ARG A 87 21.81 18.09 0.09
CA ARG A 87 22.80 17.15 -0.44
C ARG A 87 22.15 16.15 -1.38
N ALA A 88 22.96 15.52 -2.23
CA ALA A 88 22.51 14.38 -3.00
C ALA A 88 22.21 13.20 -2.06
N ILE A 89 21.19 12.41 -2.42
CA ILE A 89 20.81 11.19 -1.71
C ILE A 89 21.27 10.00 -2.54
N ASP A 90 22.18 9.21 -2.00
CA ASP A 90 22.64 7.97 -2.62
C ASP A 90 21.78 6.78 -2.13
N ARG A 91 21.33 6.86 -0.88
CA ARG A 91 20.58 5.82 -0.17
C ARG A 91 19.39 6.43 0.59
N LEU A 92 18.25 5.72 0.58
CA LEU A 92 17.13 6.01 1.50
C LEU A 92 17.66 6.22 2.94
N GLY A 93 17.20 7.26 3.62
CA GLY A 93 17.64 7.67 4.96
C GLY A 93 18.83 8.65 5.01
N ASP A 94 19.45 9.02 3.88
CA ASP A 94 20.62 9.92 3.84
C ASP A 94 20.34 11.37 4.29
N ILE A 95 19.07 11.77 4.35
CA ILE A 95 18.62 13.08 4.83
C ILE A 95 17.69 12.85 6.01
N ASP A 96 18.06 13.48 7.12
CA ASP A 96 17.20 13.64 8.29
C ASP A 96 16.17 14.74 8.01
N ALA A 97 14.93 14.33 7.74
CA ALA A 97 13.84 15.23 7.39
C ALA A 97 13.52 16.23 8.51
N THR A 98 13.86 15.95 9.77
CA THR A 98 13.62 16.86 10.91
C THR A 98 14.50 18.11 10.86
N LYS A 99 15.61 18.06 10.10
CA LYS A 99 16.56 19.16 9.94
C LYS A 99 16.29 20.04 8.72
N LEU A 100 15.30 19.68 7.91
CA LEU A 100 14.89 20.53 6.79
C LEU A 100 14.17 21.78 7.30
N PRO A 101 14.34 22.94 6.64
CA PRO A 101 13.72 24.19 7.10
C PRO A 101 12.19 24.14 7.10
N ALA A 102 11.61 23.30 6.23
CA ALA A 102 10.19 23.03 6.15
C ALA A 102 9.94 21.66 5.51
N GLN A 103 8.78 21.06 5.79
CA GLN A 103 8.35 19.85 5.09
C GLN A 103 7.70 20.22 3.74
N GLY A 104 7.87 19.38 2.72
CA GLY A 104 7.42 19.69 1.36
C GLY A 104 7.30 18.49 0.41
N LEU A 105 6.76 18.76 -0.77
CA LEU A 105 6.66 17.82 -1.88
C LEU A 105 8.03 17.65 -2.54
N LEU A 106 8.38 16.43 -2.89
CA LEU A 106 9.57 16.10 -3.67
C LEU A 106 9.21 16.08 -5.16
N TYR A 107 10.03 16.74 -5.96
CA TYR A 107 9.82 16.85 -7.40
C TYR A 107 9.79 15.49 -8.10
N LEU A 108 8.86 15.35 -9.05
CA LEU A 108 8.82 14.23 -10.00
C LEU A 108 8.77 14.75 -11.45
N PRO A 109 9.49 14.12 -12.39
CA PRO A 109 9.61 14.60 -13.76
C PRO A 109 8.35 14.37 -14.62
N HIS A 110 7.48 13.43 -14.29
CA HIS A 110 6.32 13.11 -15.12
C HIS A 110 4.99 13.26 -14.36
N PRO A 111 3.85 13.43 -15.07
CA PRO A 111 2.53 13.29 -14.46
C PRO A 111 2.35 11.90 -13.83
N TYR A 112 1.64 11.84 -12.71
CA TYR A 112 1.35 10.62 -11.98
C TYR A 112 -0.09 10.62 -11.47
N VAL A 113 -0.61 9.45 -11.13
CA VAL A 113 -1.95 9.32 -10.56
C VAL A 113 -1.82 9.11 -9.05
N VAL A 114 -2.62 9.85 -8.28
CA VAL A 114 -2.71 9.73 -6.81
C VAL A 114 -3.74 8.67 -6.40
N PRO A 115 -3.68 8.15 -5.15
CA PRO A 115 -4.71 7.25 -4.65
C PRO A 115 -6.12 7.88 -4.62
N GLY A 116 -6.28 9.11 -4.11
CA GLY A 116 -7.58 9.80 -4.09
C GLY A 116 -7.80 10.63 -2.82
N GLY A 117 -8.92 11.36 -2.77
CA GLY A 117 -9.24 12.25 -1.66
C GLY A 117 -8.15 13.28 -1.34
N PHE A 118 -7.67 13.28 -0.11
CA PHE A 118 -6.65 14.22 0.40
C PHE A 118 -5.20 13.83 0.05
N PHE A 119 -4.98 12.68 -0.61
CA PHE A 119 -3.66 12.29 -1.10
C PHE A 119 -3.32 13.05 -2.38
N ASN A 120 -2.21 13.79 -2.37
CA ASN A 120 -1.73 14.59 -3.52
C ASN A 120 -0.37 14.09 -4.07
N GLU A 121 0.14 13.04 -3.46
CA GLU A 121 1.45 12.44 -3.68
C GLU A 121 1.34 11.16 -4.50
N MET A 122 2.41 10.83 -5.22
CA MET A 122 2.59 9.50 -5.76
C MET A 122 2.97 8.57 -4.60
N TYR A 123 2.16 7.53 -4.36
CA TYR A 123 2.40 6.53 -3.33
C TYR A 123 3.09 5.29 -3.91
N GLY A 124 3.99 4.69 -3.15
CA GLY A 124 4.88 3.61 -3.60
C GLY A 124 4.13 2.39 -4.14
N TRP A 125 3.37 1.70 -3.29
CA TRP A 125 2.71 0.44 -3.68
C TRP A 125 1.37 0.63 -4.40
N ASP A 126 0.60 1.68 -4.10
CA ASP A 126 -0.63 2.07 -4.81
C ASP A 126 -0.37 2.20 -6.32
N SER A 127 0.80 2.75 -6.66
CA SER A 127 1.25 2.94 -8.03
C SER A 127 1.25 1.65 -8.84
N TYR A 128 1.52 0.48 -8.25
CA TYR A 128 1.45 -0.79 -8.99
C TYR A 128 0.03 -1.10 -9.46
N PHE A 129 -0.94 -1.00 -8.56
CA PHE A 129 -2.34 -1.28 -8.87
C PHE A 129 -2.92 -0.26 -9.85
N ILE A 130 -2.45 0.99 -9.76
CA ILE A 130 -2.79 2.03 -10.73
C ILE A 130 -2.15 1.75 -12.09
N VAL A 131 -0.85 1.40 -12.15
CA VAL A 131 -0.12 1.11 -13.40
C VAL A 131 -0.79 -0.03 -14.17
N ILE A 132 -1.14 -1.13 -13.50
CA ILE A 132 -1.84 -2.25 -14.17
C ILE A 132 -3.26 -1.86 -14.62
N GLY A 133 -3.93 -0.95 -13.88
CA GLY A 133 -5.23 -0.38 -14.26
C GLY A 133 -5.16 0.52 -15.48
N LEU A 134 -4.19 1.43 -15.50
CA LEU A 134 -3.91 2.31 -16.64
C LEU A 134 -3.54 1.50 -17.89
N ALA A 135 -2.76 0.42 -17.73
CA ALA A 135 -2.46 -0.49 -18.82
C ALA A 135 -3.71 -1.19 -19.36
N ALA A 136 -4.58 -1.70 -18.47
CA ALA A 136 -5.87 -2.31 -18.85
C ALA A 136 -6.78 -1.31 -19.59
N ASP A 137 -6.75 -0.04 -19.20
CA ASP A 137 -7.52 1.05 -19.81
C ASP A 137 -6.82 1.74 -20.98
N GLN A 138 -5.73 1.16 -21.52
CA GLN A 138 -4.97 1.67 -22.67
C GLN A 138 -4.35 3.08 -22.47
N ARG A 139 -4.13 3.50 -21.22
CA ARG A 139 -3.45 4.75 -20.82
C ARG A 139 -1.94 4.55 -20.70
N THR A 140 -1.36 3.92 -21.72
CA THR A 140 0.02 3.38 -21.71
C THR A 140 1.08 4.42 -21.38
N ALA A 141 0.98 5.63 -21.94
CA ALA A 141 1.94 6.71 -21.67
C ALA A 141 1.95 7.12 -20.19
N LEU A 142 0.78 7.21 -19.55
CA LEU A 142 0.65 7.57 -18.14
C LEU A 142 1.14 6.43 -17.23
N ALA A 143 0.85 5.17 -17.58
CA ALA A 143 1.40 4.01 -16.88
C ALA A 143 2.93 4.04 -16.89
N LYS A 144 3.54 4.26 -18.06
CA LYS A 144 4.99 4.37 -18.21
C LYS A 144 5.57 5.57 -17.44
N ASN A 145 4.91 6.72 -17.46
CA ASN A 145 5.32 7.91 -16.69
C ASN A 145 5.42 7.63 -15.19
N MET A 146 4.48 6.87 -14.62
CA MET A 146 4.54 6.49 -13.20
C MET A 146 5.75 5.58 -12.92
N VAL A 147 6.06 4.63 -13.80
CA VAL A 147 7.25 3.79 -13.63
C VAL A 147 8.55 4.60 -13.77
N ASP A 148 8.59 5.55 -14.71
CA ASP A 148 9.73 6.46 -14.86
C ASP A 148 9.90 7.38 -13.63
N ASN A 149 8.81 7.80 -13.00
CA ASN A 149 8.85 8.53 -11.73
C ASN A 149 9.40 7.67 -10.59
N ALA A 150 8.96 6.42 -10.44
CA ALA A 150 9.49 5.52 -9.42
C ALA A 150 11.00 5.27 -9.62
N LEU A 151 11.45 5.10 -10.87
CA LEU A 151 12.88 5.02 -11.21
C LEU A 151 13.63 6.32 -10.87
N PHE A 152 12.99 7.48 -11.09
CA PHE A 152 13.54 8.77 -10.71
C PHE A 152 13.69 8.90 -9.18
N GLU A 153 12.72 8.44 -8.40
CA GLU A 153 12.83 8.41 -6.93
C GLU A 153 14.02 7.57 -6.48
N VAL A 154 14.22 6.38 -7.07
CA VAL A 154 15.41 5.57 -6.77
C VAL A 154 16.69 6.32 -7.11
N ALA A 155 16.71 7.02 -8.26
CA ALA A 155 17.88 7.76 -8.70
C ALA A 155 18.21 8.98 -7.83
N GLN A 156 17.20 9.71 -7.34
CA GLN A 156 17.38 11.01 -6.68
C GLN A 156 17.12 11.01 -5.18
N TYR A 157 16.35 10.04 -4.67
CA TYR A 157 15.90 9.93 -3.28
C TYR A 157 16.29 8.57 -2.66
N GLY A 158 17.00 7.72 -3.41
CA GLY A 158 17.65 6.52 -2.89
C GLY A 158 16.73 5.32 -2.69
N GLY A 159 15.47 5.40 -3.13
CA GLY A 159 14.48 4.33 -3.15
C GLY A 159 13.12 4.81 -3.66
N VAL A 160 12.21 3.88 -3.95
CA VAL A 160 10.78 4.21 -4.07
C VAL A 160 10.27 4.58 -2.68
N LEU A 161 9.74 5.77 -2.53
CA LEU A 161 9.31 6.30 -1.23
C LEU A 161 7.91 5.79 -0.88
N ASN A 162 7.54 5.90 0.40
CA ASN A 162 6.14 5.73 0.82
C ASN A 162 5.23 6.67 0.01
N ALA A 163 5.58 7.96 0.00
CA ALA A 163 5.11 8.93 -0.96
C ALA A 163 6.19 9.99 -1.22
N ASN A 164 6.07 10.78 -2.30
CA ASN A 164 7.05 11.81 -2.65
C ASN A 164 7.00 13.07 -1.78
N ARG A 165 7.14 12.94 -0.45
CA ARG A 165 7.27 14.05 0.52
C ARG A 165 8.52 13.88 1.37
N THR A 166 9.04 15.00 1.88
CA THR A 166 10.26 15.02 2.70
C THR A 166 10.19 14.14 3.94
N TYR A 167 9.04 14.06 4.60
CA TYR A 167 8.84 13.22 5.79
C TYR A 167 8.80 11.71 5.50
N TYR A 168 8.88 11.30 4.23
CA TYR A 168 9.02 9.91 3.81
C TYR A 168 10.44 9.57 3.32
N LEU A 169 11.43 10.48 3.41
CA LEU A 169 12.81 10.23 2.96
C LEU A 169 13.55 9.12 3.72
N SER A 170 12.97 8.62 4.81
CA SER A 170 13.46 7.47 5.59
C SER A 170 12.68 6.17 5.35
N ARG A 171 11.54 6.24 4.64
CA ARG A 171 10.52 5.17 4.62
C ARG A 171 10.09 4.81 3.19
N SER A 172 10.12 3.52 2.89
CA SER A 172 9.63 2.98 1.61
C SER A 172 8.16 2.52 1.73
N GLN A 173 7.75 1.62 0.83
CA GLN A 173 6.49 0.88 0.84
C GLN A 173 6.69 -0.50 0.17
N PRO A 174 5.70 -1.43 0.20
CA PRO A 174 5.86 -2.77 -0.38
C PRO A 174 6.44 -2.74 -1.81
N PRO A 175 7.54 -3.48 -2.10
CA PRO A 175 8.35 -3.22 -3.29
C PRO A 175 7.78 -3.83 -4.57
N PHE A 176 7.00 -3.06 -5.32
CA PHE A 176 6.42 -3.48 -6.61
C PHE A 176 7.13 -2.93 -7.85
N LEU A 177 8.28 -2.23 -7.72
CA LEU A 177 8.94 -1.59 -8.86
C LEU A 177 9.25 -2.57 -10.01
N SER A 178 9.74 -3.78 -9.72
CA SER A 178 10.00 -4.77 -10.77
C SER A 178 8.72 -5.19 -11.51
N ALA A 179 7.63 -5.42 -10.79
CA ALA A 179 6.33 -5.78 -11.37
C ALA A 179 5.72 -4.63 -12.19
N MET A 180 5.92 -3.37 -11.76
CA MET A 180 5.57 -2.20 -12.55
C MET A 180 6.38 -2.12 -13.85
N MET A 181 7.69 -2.41 -13.79
CA MET A 181 8.53 -2.49 -14.99
C MET A 181 8.08 -3.61 -15.93
N VAL A 182 7.71 -4.78 -15.41
CA VAL A 182 7.12 -5.89 -16.20
C VAL A 182 5.86 -5.41 -16.93
N ALA A 183 4.93 -4.73 -16.24
CA ALA A 183 3.70 -4.23 -16.86
C ALA A 183 3.96 -3.27 -18.04
N VAL A 184 5.01 -2.44 -17.96
CA VAL A 184 5.42 -1.55 -19.06
C VAL A 184 6.13 -2.34 -20.18
N LEU A 185 7.01 -3.28 -19.84
CA LEU A 185 7.80 -4.08 -20.78
C LEU A 185 6.96 -5.05 -21.61
N ASP A 186 5.89 -5.58 -21.02
CA ASP A 186 4.98 -6.54 -21.66
C ASP A 186 3.96 -5.85 -22.56
N ASN A 187 3.73 -4.54 -22.39
CA ASN A 187 2.88 -3.77 -23.27
C ASN A 187 3.71 -3.21 -24.45
N PRO A 188 3.54 -3.74 -25.68
CA PRO A 188 4.32 -3.27 -26.83
C PRO A 188 4.03 -1.82 -27.20
N ALA A 189 2.86 -1.27 -26.85
CA ALA A 189 2.52 0.13 -27.09
C ALA A 189 3.31 1.11 -26.20
N SER A 190 4.04 0.61 -25.18
CA SER A 190 4.90 1.43 -24.31
C SER A 190 6.15 1.94 -25.03
N PHE A 191 6.52 1.32 -26.15
CA PHE A 191 7.77 1.62 -26.86
C PHE A 191 7.53 1.72 -28.36
N PRO A 192 8.23 2.63 -29.06
CA PRO A 192 8.11 2.75 -30.50
C PRO A 192 8.69 1.54 -31.26
N ASN A 193 9.67 0.84 -30.66
CA ASN A 193 10.30 -0.36 -31.22
C ASN A 193 11.08 -1.14 -30.14
N ALA A 194 11.61 -2.31 -30.54
CA ALA A 194 12.37 -3.21 -29.66
C ALA A 194 13.67 -2.58 -29.13
N ASP A 195 14.36 -1.75 -29.92
CA ASP A 195 15.59 -1.08 -29.50
C ASP A 195 15.32 -0.05 -28.40
N ALA A 196 14.25 0.73 -28.53
CA ALA A 196 13.82 1.68 -27.50
C ALA A 196 13.41 0.96 -26.20
N ARG A 197 12.70 -0.19 -26.31
CA ARG A 197 12.38 -1.06 -25.18
C ARG A 197 13.64 -1.56 -24.48
N ARG A 198 14.60 -2.08 -25.24
CA ARG A 198 15.88 -2.59 -24.70
C ARG A 198 16.72 -1.46 -24.07
N ALA A 199 16.78 -0.30 -24.69
CA ALA A 199 17.49 0.87 -24.17
C ALA A 199 16.87 1.40 -22.88
N TRP A 200 15.54 1.40 -22.77
CA TRP A 200 14.85 1.74 -21.52
C TRP A 200 15.18 0.73 -20.42
N LEU A 201 15.10 -0.57 -20.71
CA LEU A 201 15.44 -1.62 -19.75
C LEU A 201 16.89 -1.51 -19.27
N ALA A 202 17.83 -1.22 -20.18
CA ALA A 202 19.24 -1.05 -19.83
C ALA A 202 19.49 0.10 -18.84
N ARG A 203 18.70 1.19 -18.92
CA ARG A 203 18.76 2.31 -17.96
C ARG A 203 18.03 2.01 -16.66
N ALA A 204 16.88 1.34 -16.74
CA ALA A 204 16.02 1.05 -15.59
C ALA A 204 16.59 -0.06 -14.70
N TYR A 205 17.21 -1.09 -15.29
CA TYR A 205 17.74 -2.25 -14.57
C TYR A 205 18.64 -1.92 -13.37
N PRO A 206 19.71 -1.10 -13.49
CA PRO A 206 20.55 -0.78 -12.33
C PRO A 206 19.80 -0.02 -11.22
N LEU A 207 18.75 0.74 -11.55
CA LEU A 207 17.90 1.39 -10.55
C LEU A 207 16.99 0.37 -9.87
N ALA A 208 16.41 -0.58 -10.61
CA ALA A 208 15.65 -1.68 -10.02
C ALA A 208 16.49 -2.50 -9.03
N VAL A 209 17.76 -2.77 -9.37
CA VAL A 209 18.73 -3.41 -8.46
C VAL A 209 18.97 -2.56 -7.21
N ARG A 210 19.29 -1.27 -7.37
CA ARG A 210 19.48 -0.35 -6.22
C ARG A 210 18.27 -0.30 -5.28
N ASN A 211 17.06 -0.35 -5.84
CA ASN A 211 15.83 -0.36 -5.05
C ASN A 211 15.62 -1.69 -4.31
N HIS A 212 15.96 -2.82 -4.91
CA HIS A 212 15.97 -4.12 -4.23
C HIS A 212 16.98 -4.15 -3.07
N ASP A 213 18.16 -3.57 -3.29
CA ASP A 213 19.26 -3.58 -2.30
C ASP A 213 18.87 -2.91 -0.97
N ILE A 214 17.86 -2.02 -0.93
CA ILE A 214 17.31 -1.42 0.30
C ILE A 214 16.90 -2.51 1.29
N TRP A 215 16.21 -3.54 0.80
CA TRP A 215 15.59 -4.61 1.59
C TRP A 215 16.58 -5.70 2.03
N THR A 216 17.84 -5.59 1.61
CA THR A 216 18.92 -6.52 2.02
C THR A 216 19.94 -5.87 2.96
N ARG A 217 19.76 -4.56 3.25
CA ARG A 217 20.55 -3.83 4.23
C ARG A 217 20.38 -4.42 5.64
N PRO A 218 21.38 -4.28 6.54
CA PRO A 218 21.33 -4.85 7.88
C PRO A 218 20.05 -4.52 8.67
N GLU A 219 19.53 -3.29 8.55
CA GLU A 219 18.34 -2.81 9.25
C GLU A 219 17.08 -3.60 8.87
N HIS A 220 16.97 -3.97 7.59
CA HIS A 220 15.85 -4.71 7.01
C HIS A 220 16.01 -6.23 7.14
N ARG A 221 17.09 -6.75 7.73
CA ARG A 221 17.24 -8.20 7.94
C ARG A 221 16.35 -8.66 9.09
N ALA A 222 15.61 -9.74 8.87
CA ALA A 222 14.85 -10.41 9.92
C ALA A 222 15.77 -11.41 10.65
N GLY A 223 16.60 -10.90 11.57
CA GLY A 223 17.58 -11.73 12.30
C GLY A 223 18.55 -12.46 11.36
N ASP A 224 18.79 -13.74 11.62
CA ASP A 224 19.63 -14.64 10.83
C ASP A 224 18.82 -15.54 9.86
N THR A 225 17.54 -15.24 9.67
CA THR A 225 16.63 -16.08 8.87
C THR A 225 16.93 -16.09 7.37
N GLY A 226 17.71 -15.11 6.88
CA GLY A 226 17.88 -14.85 5.45
C GLY A 226 16.69 -14.13 4.80
N LEU A 227 15.67 -13.76 5.58
CA LEU A 227 14.50 -13.00 5.15
C LEU A 227 14.62 -11.51 5.51
N ALA A 228 13.75 -10.70 4.91
CA ALA A 228 13.63 -9.29 5.20
C ALA A 228 12.45 -8.98 6.13
N ARG A 229 12.50 -7.81 6.78
CA ARG A 229 11.44 -7.17 7.56
C ARG A 229 11.22 -5.74 7.07
N TYR A 230 10.06 -5.18 7.37
CA TYR A 230 9.84 -3.73 7.26
C TYR A 230 10.58 -3.00 8.39
N TYR A 231 11.23 -1.88 8.06
CA TYR A 231 12.02 -1.07 8.98
C TYR A 231 12.23 0.35 8.44
N ASP A 232 11.50 1.33 8.98
CA ASP A 232 11.79 2.75 8.73
C ASP A 232 13.12 3.15 9.41
N LEU A 233 13.95 3.90 8.70
CA LEU A 233 15.29 4.30 9.14
C LEU A 233 15.30 5.44 10.16
N ASP A 234 14.14 6.04 10.45
CA ASP A 234 13.96 7.10 11.44
C ASP A 234 13.23 6.60 12.71
N SER A 235 13.16 7.45 13.73
CA SER A 235 12.71 7.09 15.09
C SER A 235 11.65 8.05 15.65
N GLY A 236 11.02 7.65 16.75
CA GLY A 236 9.97 8.45 17.40
C GLY A 236 8.68 8.55 16.56
N PRO A 237 7.74 9.42 16.94
CA PRO A 237 6.49 9.59 16.21
C PRO A 237 6.74 10.10 14.78
N VAL A 238 5.86 9.74 13.85
CA VAL A 238 5.97 10.17 12.46
C VAL A 238 5.70 11.66 12.27
N LEU A 239 6.39 12.28 11.32
CA LEU A 239 6.28 13.73 11.07
C LEU A 239 4.97 14.12 10.41
N GLU A 240 4.28 13.20 9.72
CA GLU A 240 2.94 13.46 9.17
C GLU A 240 1.81 13.37 10.21
N ALA A 241 2.11 12.99 11.47
CA ALA A 241 1.11 13.00 12.54
C ALA A 241 0.68 14.44 12.85
N ARG A 242 -0.62 14.71 12.73
CA ARG A 242 -1.19 16.05 13.00
C ARG A 242 -1.11 16.45 14.47
N ASP A 243 -1.31 15.47 15.36
CA ASP A 243 -1.35 15.64 16.80
C ASP A 243 -0.97 14.32 17.51
N SER A 244 -1.15 14.28 18.83
CA SER A 244 -0.82 13.12 19.67
C SER A 244 -1.99 12.15 19.90
N GLU A 245 -3.19 12.42 19.38
CA GLU A 245 -4.41 11.71 19.76
C GLU A 245 -4.37 10.23 19.39
N TYR A 246 -3.74 9.88 18.25
CA TYR A 246 -3.51 8.49 17.88
C TYR A 246 -2.73 7.75 18.98
N TYR A 247 -1.58 8.28 19.39
CA TYR A 247 -0.72 7.65 20.39
C TYR A 247 -1.37 7.62 21.78
N ARG A 248 -2.13 8.67 22.16
CA ARG A 248 -2.94 8.67 23.39
C ARG A 248 -4.03 7.60 23.35
N GLY A 249 -4.67 7.40 22.20
CA GLY A 249 -5.65 6.33 21.97
C GLY A 249 -5.04 4.93 22.15
N VAL A 250 -3.82 4.71 21.64
CA VAL A 250 -3.06 3.46 21.84
C VAL A 250 -2.76 3.24 23.32
N ILE A 251 -2.24 4.26 24.03
CA ILE A 251 -1.96 4.16 25.48
C ILE A 251 -3.24 3.83 26.25
N LYS A 252 -4.35 4.50 25.94
CA LYS A 252 -5.66 4.23 26.55
C LYS A 252 -6.09 2.77 26.35
N TRP A 253 -5.95 2.26 25.13
CA TRP A 253 -6.32 0.89 24.80
C TRP A 253 -5.46 -0.13 25.53
N LEU A 254 -4.13 0.03 25.52
CA LEU A 254 -3.18 -0.87 26.19
C LEU A 254 -3.42 -0.92 27.70
N ARG A 255 -3.70 0.22 28.34
CA ARG A 255 -4.04 0.27 29.77
C ARG A 255 -5.34 -0.46 30.11
N ALA A 256 -6.30 -0.45 29.21
CA ALA A 256 -7.55 -1.20 29.35
C ALA A 256 -7.38 -2.70 29.05
N HIS A 257 -6.32 -3.09 28.35
CA HIS A 257 -6.04 -4.45 27.90
C HIS A 257 -4.61 -4.88 28.29
N PRO A 258 -4.28 -4.95 29.59
CA PRO A 258 -2.90 -5.22 30.04
C PRO A 258 -2.39 -6.62 29.64
N ALA A 259 -3.28 -7.58 29.34
CA ALA A 259 -2.89 -8.90 28.83
C ALA A 259 -2.38 -8.86 27.38
N ASP A 260 -2.72 -7.81 26.64
CA ASP A 260 -2.34 -7.62 25.24
C ASP A 260 -1.13 -6.69 25.07
N ASP A 261 -0.62 -6.08 26.15
CA ASP A 261 0.55 -5.19 26.12
C ASP A 261 1.87 -5.99 26.07
N PRO A 262 2.62 -5.97 24.96
CA PRO A 262 3.90 -6.67 24.84
C PRO A 262 5.06 -5.96 25.56
N GLY A 263 4.79 -4.86 26.27
CA GLY A 263 5.80 -3.98 26.87
C GLY A 263 5.93 -2.64 26.15
N TYR A 264 4.85 -2.16 25.53
CA TYR A 264 4.80 -0.88 24.83
C TYR A 264 4.64 0.32 25.78
N LEU A 265 4.19 0.09 27.02
CA LEU A 265 3.99 1.17 27.98
C LEU A 265 5.22 1.39 28.86
N ILE A 266 5.63 2.65 28.99
CA ILE A 266 6.66 3.10 29.93
C ILE A 266 6.10 4.16 30.87
N LYS A 267 6.42 4.05 32.16
CA LYS A 267 6.06 5.08 33.15
C LYS A 267 6.91 6.33 32.93
N ALA A 268 6.26 7.48 32.94
CA ALA A 268 6.91 8.77 32.79
C ALA A 268 6.01 9.91 33.32
N ALA A 269 6.63 11.00 33.77
CA ALA A 269 5.92 12.23 34.08
C ALA A 269 5.35 12.88 32.81
N GLU A 270 4.23 13.60 32.96
CA GLU A 270 3.65 14.40 31.86
C GLU A 270 4.64 15.49 31.42
N HIS A 271 5.23 16.19 32.39
CA HIS A 271 6.24 17.23 32.17
C HIS A 271 7.58 16.78 32.76
N PRO A 272 8.40 16.04 31.99
CA PRO A 272 9.69 15.55 32.47
C PRO A 272 10.70 16.69 32.68
N ASP A 273 11.49 16.58 33.75
CA ASP A 273 12.70 17.38 33.92
C ASP A 273 13.78 16.99 32.90
N ASP A 274 14.94 17.64 32.93
CA ASP A 274 15.98 17.42 31.93
C ASP A 274 16.62 16.02 32.01
N ALA A 275 16.71 15.44 33.21
CA ALA A 275 17.24 14.09 33.38
C ALA A 275 16.28 13.05 32.81
N GLU A 276 14.99 13.20 33.10
CA GLU A 276 13.94 12.33 32.57
C GLU A 276 13.75 12.51 31.06
N ALA A 277 13.83 13.74 30.54
CA ALA A 277 13.77 14.00 29.11
C ALA A 277 14.94 13.32 28.36
N ALA A 278 16.15 13.34 28.92
CA ALA A 278 17.30 12.63 28.36
C ALA A 278 17.10 11.11 28.34
N ARG A 279 16.47 10.55 29.38
CA ARG A 279 16.08 9.13 29.43
C ARG A 279 15.02 8.80 28.39
N LEU A 280 13.97 9.62 28.29
CA LEU A 280 12.87 9.42 27.35
C LEU A 280 13.31 9.50 25.90
N LYS A 281 14.28 10.35 25.57
CA LYS A 281 14.88 10.42 24.24
C LYS A 281 15.40 9.07 23.74
N GLN A 282 15.83 8.18 24.64
CA GLN A 282 16.31 6.83 24.31
C GLN A 282 15.22 5.77 24.48
N ALA A 283 14.45 5.83 25.57
CA ALA A 283 13.48 4.79 25.92
C ALA A 283 12.10 4.94 25.26
N SER A 284 11.80 6.13 24.72
CA SER A 284 10.51 6.53 24.15
C SER A 284 10.77 7.38 22.89
N CYS A 285 10.64 8.70 22.99
CA CYS A 285 10.93 9.64 21.92
C CYS A 285 11.45 10.97 22.51
N ASP A 286 11.99 11.84 21.64
CA ASP A 286 12.51 13.15 22.06
C ASP A 286 11.35 14.16 22.29
N VAL A 287 10.95 14.29 23.56
CA VAL A 287 9.88 15.20 24.01
C VAL A 287 10.24 16.69 23.85
N ARG A 288 11.52 17.04 23.69
CA ARG A 288 11.95 18.43 23.48
C ARG A 288 11.96 18.78 21.99
N ALA A 289 12.22 17.82 21.12
CA ALA A 289 12.27 18.02 19.68
C ALA A 289 10.92 17.83 18.97
N SER A 290 10.00 17.03 19.53
CA SER A 290 8.73 16.69 18.88
C SER A 290 7.52 17.02 19.76
N LYS A 291 6.65 17.91 19.27
CA LYS A 291 5.37 18.24 19.93
C LYS A 291 4.44 17.04 20.01
N VAL A 292 4.48 16.15 19.02
CA VAL A 292 3.70 14.90 19.01
C VAL A 292 4.25 13.96 20.09
N CYS A 293 5.56 13.88 20.25
CA CYS A 293 6.16 13.10 21.33
C CYS A 293 5.79 13.65 22.71
N ASP A 294 5.91 14.97 22.89
CA ASP A 294 5.60 15.65 24.15
C ASP A 294 4.17 15.36 24.60
N GLY A 295 3.19 15.55 23.70
CA GLY A 295 1.77 15.30 23.93
C GLY A 295 1.34 13.82 23.93
N ALA A 296 2.19 12.88 23.51
CA ALA A 296 1.93 11.44 23.54
C ALA A 296 2.10 10.85 24.95
N TRP A 297 1.36 11.43 25.90
CA TRP A 297 1.29 11.01 27.30
C TRP A 297 -0.17 10.84 27.72
N LEU A 298 -0.44 9.81 28.53
CA LEU A 298 -1.76 9.60 29.14
C LEU A 298 -1.62 8.82 30.46
N ASP A 299 -2.21 9.36 31.53
CA ASP A 299 -2.36 8.71 32.84
C ASP A 299 -1.06 8.09 33.40
N GLY A 300 0.07 8.80 33.25
CA GLY A 300 1.38 8.39 33.76
C GLY A 300 2.19 7.48 32.82
N TYR A 301 1.70 7.28 31.59
CA TYR A 301 2.35 6.41 30.61
C TYR A 301 2.67 7.13 29.30
N ARG A 302 3.76 6.69 28.68
CA ARG A 302 4.16 6.99 27.30
C ARG A 302 4.39 5.67 26.57
N LEU A 303 4.54 5.74 25.25
CA LEU A 303 4.91 4.58 24.42
C LEU A 303 6.43 4.41 24.37
N THR A 304 6.91 3.18 24.30
CA THR A 304 8.34 2.88 24.17
C THR A 304 8.89 3.22 22.80
N ALA A 305 10.21 3.38 22.70
CA ALA A 305 10.90 3.55 21.41
C ALA A 305 10.62 2.38 20.46
N ASP A 306 10.53 1.15 21.00
CA ASP A 306 10.22 -0.05 20.23
C ASP A 306 8.82 0.04 19.57
N TYR A 307 7.81 0.56 20.28
CA TYR A 307 6.50 0.81 19.69
C TYR A 307 6.57 1.80 18.53
N TYR A 308 7.32 2.91 18.67
CA TYR A 308 7.46 3.90 17.59
C TYR A 308 8.16 3.30 16.36
N HIS A 309 9.15 2.42 16.56
CA HIS A 309 9.75 1.66 15.45
C HIS A 309 8.74 0.73 14.79
N GLY A 310 7.89 0.06 15.56
CA GLY A 310 6.80 -0.78 15.04
C GLY A 310 5.75 0.01 14.27
N ASP A 311 5.29 1.16 14.77
CA ASP A 311 4.36 2.06 14.08
C ASP A 311 4.92 2.52 12.73
N ARG A 312 6.20 2.89 12.69
CA ARG A 312 6.85 3.29 11.44
C ARG A 312 7.03 2.12 10.45
N ALA A 313 7.44 0.96 10.93
CA ALA A 313 7.54 -0.26 10.10
C ALA A 313 6.17 -0.71 9.59
N MET A 314 5.10 -0.56 10.37
CA MET A 314 3.72 -0.79 9.95
C MET A 314 3.30 0.15 8.82
N ARG A 315 3.69 1.43 8.87
CA ARG A 315 3.43 2.38 7.77
C ARG A 315 4.23 2.04 6.51
N GLU A 316 5.43 1.49 6.67
CA GLU A 316 6.22 0.97 5.55
C GLU A 316 5.61 -0.30 4.95
N SER A 317 4.93 -1.13 5.74
CA SER A 317 4.21 -2.30 5.22
C SER A 317 2.94 -1.96 4.45
N GLY A 318 2.43 -0.74 4.61
CA GLY A 318 1.15 -0.31 4.05
C GLY A 318 -0.07 -0.83 4.80
N PHE A 319 0.12 -1.55 5.91
CA PHE A 319 -0.96 -2.10 6.74
C PHE A 319 -1.20 -1.29 8.03
N ASP A 320 -1.08 0.03 7.96
CA ASP A 320 -1.35 0.96 9.07
C ASP A 320 -2.86 1.22 9.21
N THR A 321 -3.59 0.87 10.26
CA THR A 321 -3.21 -0.03 11.35
C THR A 321 -3.82 -1.41 11.17
N ASN A 322 -3.12 -2.41 11.71
CA ASN A 322 -3.52 -3.80 11.77
C ASN A 322 -3.34 -4.35 13.20
N ALA A 323 -3.74 -5.60 13.42
CA ALA A 323 -3.56 -6.31 14.69
C ALA A 323 -2.82 -7.65 14.52
N HIS A 324 -2.20 -7.92 13.37
CA HIS A 324 -1.46 -9.17 13.14
C HIS A 324 0.01 -9.08 13.55
N PHE A 325 0.58 -7.86 13.61
CA PHE A 325 1.90 -7.58 14.19
C PHE A 325 1.80 -7.01 15.61
N GLY A 326 0.89 -7.56 16.42
CA GLY A 326 0.56 -7.04 17.76
C GLY A 326 -0.41 -5.85 17.73
N PRO A 327 -0.79 -5.31 18.90
CA PRO A 327 -1.74 -4.19 18.99
C PRO A 327 -1.31 -3.00 18.13
N PHE A 328 -2.19 -2.61 17.21
CA PHE A 328 -1.96 -1.51 16.26
C PHE A 328 -0.64 -1.62 15.48
N GLY A 329 -0.19 -2.84 15.18
CA GLY A 329 1.05 -3.11 14.44
C GLY A 329 2.34 -2.70 15.15
N GLY A 330 2.30 -2.49 16.47
CA GLY A 330 3.43 -1.99 17.27
C GLY A 330 4.68 -2.89 17.31
N SER A 331 4.61 -4.12 16.79
CA SER A 331 5.74 -5.05 16.68
C SER A 331 6.11 -5.36 15.22
N THR A 332 5.68 -4.58 14.23
CA THR A 332 5.89 -4.91 12.81
C THR A 332 7.36 -5.20 12.45
N HIS A 333 8.31 -4.47 13.04
CA HIS A 333 9.75 -4.67 12.83
C HIS A 333 10.33 -5.94 13.51
N HIS A 334 9.53 -6.69 14.27
CA HIS A 334 9.93 -7.98 14.85
C HIS A 334 9.65 -9.16 13.91
N TYR A 335 9.00 -8.93 12.76
CA TYR A 335 8.53 -10.00 11.87
C TYR A 335 9.31 -10.08 10.57
N ALA A 336 9.71 -11.30 10.22
CA ALA A 336 9.88 -11.72 8.83
C ALA A 336 8.47 -11.93 8.25
N ASP A 337 8.04 -10.99 7.42
CA ASP A 337 6.67 -10.94 6.89
C ASP A 337 6.52 -11.71 5.57
N VAL A 338 5.39 -12.41 5.43
CA VAL A 338 5.03 -13.20 4.24
C VAL A 338 4.87 -12.29 3.03
N SER A 339 4.28 -11.10 3.19
CA SER A 339 4.04 -10.20 2.07
C SER A 339 5.35 -9.74 1.46
N LEU A 340 6.24 -9.11 2.23
CA LEU A 340 7.52 -8.56 1.81
C LEU A 340 8.40 -9.61 1.15
N ASN A 341 8.53 -10.78 1.79
CA ASN A 341 9.42 -11.82 1.25
C ASN A 341 8.87 -12.47 -0.02
N SER A 342 7.54 -12.51 -0.19
CA SER A 342 6.94 -12.89 -1.47
C SER A 342 7.24 -11.85 -2.56
N LEU A 343 7.12 -10.55 -2.23
CA LEU A 343 7.42 -9.47 -3.17
C LEU A 343 8.89 -9.47 -3.57
N LEU A 344 9.82 -9.66 -2.62
CA LEU A 344 11.25 -9.74 -2.91
C LEU A 344 11.63 -10.98 -3.73
N TYR A 345 10.98 -12.12 -3.49
CA TYR A 345 11.16 -13.30 -4.34
C TYR A 345 10.72 -13.01 -5.78
N ARG A 346 9.55 -12.37 -5.95
CA ARG A 346 9.10 -11.94 -7.28
C ARG A 346 10.09 -10.95 -7.91
N TYR A 347 10.57 -10.01 -7.12
CA TYR A 347 11.53 -8.99 -7.55
C TYR A 347 12.84 -9.62 -8.05
N GLU A 348 13.37 -10.61 -7.34
CA GLU A 348 14.59 -11.35 -7.73
C GLU A 348 14.39 -12.12 -9.03
N ARG A 349 13.21 -12.74 -9.23
CA ARG A 349 12.86 -13.39 -10.50
C ARG A 349 12.76 -12.40 -11.66
N ASP A 350 12.13 -11.24 -11.44
CA ASP A 350 12.03 -10.20 -12.46
C ASP A 350 13.43 -9.65 -12.81
N LEU A 351 14.29 -9.42 -11.80
CA LEU A 351 15.68 -8.97 -12.02
C LEU A 351 16.52 -10.00 -12.77
N ARG A 352 16.33 -11.29 -12.52
CA ARG A 352 16.92 -12.36 -13.34
C ARG A 352 16.48 -12.21 -14.79
N ASP A 353 15.19 -12.06 -15.04
CA ASP A 353 14.64 -12.00 -16.41
C ASP A 353 15.09 -10.73 -17.15
N PHE A 354 15.18 -9.59 -16.45
CA PHE A 354 15.75 -8.36 -16.98
C PHE A 354 17.23 -8.54 -17.34
N ALA A 355 18.01 -9.19 -16.48
CA ALA A 355 19.42 -9.47 -16.75
C ALA A 355 19.59 -10.33 -18.01
N LEU A 356 18.80 -11.40 -18.15
CA LEU A 356 18.84 -12.28 -19.31
C LEU A 356 18.45 -11.55 -20.61
N GLN A 357 17.40 -10.70 -20.58
CA GLN A 357 17.01 -9.87 -21.73
C GLN A 357 18.10 -8.87 -22.15
N LEU A 358 18.97 -8.47 -21.22
CA LEU A 358 20.11 -7.60 -21.49
C LEU A 358 21.38 -8.37 -21.90
N GLY A 359 21.36 -9.70 -21.93
CA GLY A 359 22.53 -10.54 -22.20
C GLY A 359 23.49 -10.67 -21.02
N LYS A 360 23.05 -10.35 -19.80
CA LYS A 360 23.84 -10.38 -18.56
C LYS A 360 23.69 -11.71 -17.83
N ALA A 361 24.13 -12.81 -18.44
CA ALA A 361 23.91 -14.17 -17.93
C ALA A 361 24.42 -14.38 -16.48
N GLY A 362 25.59 -13.84 -16.12
CA GLY A 362 26.14 -13.96 -14.76
C GLY A 362 25.31 -13.24 -13.70
N GLU A 363 24.71 -12.08 -14.02
CA GLU A 363 23.75 -11.43 -13.12
C GLU A 363 22.45 -12.23 -13.03
N GLY A 364 22.00 -12.83 -14.14
CA GLY A 364 20.87 -13.76 -14.15
C GLY A 364 21.07 -14.94 -13.20
N GLU A 365 22.23 -15.59 -13.23
CA GLU A 365 22.55 -16.69 -12.30
C GLU A 365 22.59 -16.22 -10.84
N ARG A 366 23.14 -15.02 -10.58
CA ARG A 366 23.14 -14.43 -9.23
C ARG A 366 21.73 -14.24 -8.70
N TRP A 367 20.83 -13.68 -9.50
CA TRP A 367 19.45 -13.44 -9.11
C TRP A 367 18.64 -14.74 -8.96
N ALA A 368 18.91 -15.75 -9.79
CA ALA A 368 18.33 -17.08 -9.60
C ALA A 368 18.71 -17.69 -8.25
N LYS A 369 20.00 -17.65 -7.88
CA LYS A 369 20.48 -18.12 -6.56
C LYS A 369 19.85 -17.33 -5.40
N ALA A 370 19.67 -16.02 -5.54
CA ALA A 370 19.02 -15.19 -4.53
C ALA A 370 17.55 -15.60 -4.34
N ALA A 371 16.80 -15.76 -5.43
CA ALA A 371 15.41 -16.22 -5.39
C ALA A 371 15.27 -17.61 -4.77
N ASP A 372 16.15 -18.55 -5.14
CA ASP A 372 16.17 -19.91 -4.59
C ASP A 372 16.44 -19.90 -3.08
N ALA A 373 17.42 -19.11 -2.63
CA ALA A 373 17.75 -18.95 -1.22
C ALA A 373 16.58 -18.34 -0.43
N ARG A 374 15.92 -17.31 -0.98
CA ARG A 374 14.75 -16.69 -0.35
C ARG A 374 13.59 -17.67 -0.26
N LYS A 375 13.30 -18.41 -1.34
CA LYS A 375 12.25 -19.43 -1.34
C LYS A 375 12.52 -20.48 -0.26
N ALA A 376 13.75 -20.99 -0.16
CA ALA A 376 14.13 -21.95 0.87
C ALA A 376 13.94 -21.38 2.29
N ALA A 377 14.29 -20.10 2.51
CA ALA A 377 14.05 -19.43 3.78
C ALA A 377 12.55 -19.23 4.07
N MET A 378 11.73 -18.90 3.06
CA MET A 378 10.27 -18.80 3.20
C MET A 378 9.65 -20.16 3.55
N ASP A 379 10.07 -21.24 2.89
CA ASP A 379 9.60 -22.60 3.18
C ASP A 379 9.98 -23.04 4.60
N LYS A 380 11.15 -22.61 5.11
CA LYS A 380 11.59 -22.91 6.48
C LYS A 380 10.84 -22.09 7.53
N TYR A 381 10.83 -20.77 7.38
CA TYR A 381 10.40 -19.86 8.44
C TYR A 381 8.95 -19.41 8.31
N LEU A 382 8.35 -19.43 7.13
CA LEU A 382 7.01 -18.88 6.90
C LEU A 382 5.98 -19.97 6.61
N TRP A 383 6.33 -21.07 5.94
CA TRP A 383 5.39 -22.15 5.65
C TRP A 383 5.06 -22.97 6.91
N ARG A 384 3.76 -23.20 7.17
CA ARG A 384 3.26 -24.00 8.30
C ARG A 384 2.41 -25.16 7.81
N PRO A 385 3.01 -26.34 7.56
CA PRO A 385 2.31 -27.48 6.97
C PRO A 385 1.10 -27.94 7.80
N GLU A 386 1.20 -27.89 9.13
CA GLU A 386 0.12 -28.24 10.06
C GLU A 386 -1.13 -27.37 9.88
N SER A 387 -0.93 -26.11 9.51
CA SER A 387 -2.04 -25.17 9.26
C SER A 387 -2.40 -25.05 7.78
N GLY A 388 -1.54 -25.55 6.87
CA GLY A 388 -1.67 -25.42 5.42
C GLY A 388 -1.58 -23.97 4.92
N MET A 389 -0.79 -23.12 5.60
CA MET A 389 -0.70 -21.69 5.32
C MET A 389 0.72 -21.17 5.49
N TYR A 390 1.02 -20.05 4.84
CA TYR A 390 2.14 -19.20 5.22
C TYR A 390 1.75 -18.31 6.40
N ARG A 391 2.67 -18.11 7.35
CA ARG A 391 2.54 -17.28 8.54
C ARG A 391 3.77 -16.40 8.66
N ASP A 392 3.59 -15.16 9.09
CA ASP A 392 4.72 -14.30 9.43
C ASP A 392 5.51 -14.92 10.57
N TYR A 393 6.82 -14.65 10.64
CA TYR A 393 7.69 -15.22 11.66
C TYR A 393 8.24 -14.11 12.57
N ASP A 394 7.82 -14.13 13.83
CA ASP A 394 8.41 -13.32 14.88
C ASP A 394 9.80 -13.88 15.18
N PHE A 395 10.84 -13.27 14.63
CA PHE A 395 12.22 -13.75 14.79
C PHE A 395 12.81 -13.31 16.13
N VAL A 396 12.14 -12.41 16.86
CA VAL A 396 12.54 -12.01 18.22
C VAL A 396 12.05 -13.04 19.23
N ALA A 397 10.79 -13.48 19.10
CA ALA A 397 10.21 -14.53 19.96
C ALA A 397 10.46 -15.96 19.43
N GLY A 398 10.99 -16.10 18.22
CA GLY A 398 11.32 -17.39 17.60
C GLY A 398 10.11 -18.24 17.19
N LYS A 399 8.94 -17.62 16.92
CA LYS A 399 7.67 -18.33 16.68
C LYS A 399 6.86 -17.73 15.51
N PRO A 400 6.02 -18.52 14.83
CA PRO A 400 5.10 -17.97 13.84
C PRO A 400 4.04 -17.07 14.47
N SER A 401 3.51 -16.14 13.67
CA SER A 401 2.31 -15.38 14.00
C SER A 401 1.14 -16.33 14.26
N PRO A 402 0.38 -16.12 15.34
CA PRO A 402 -0.67 -17.05 15.77
C PRO A 402 -1.93 -17.01 14.90
N TYR A 403 -2.16 -15.95 14.13
CA TYR A 403 -3.45 -15.71 13.46
C TYR A 403 -3.36 -15.75 11.94
N PRO A 404 -4.39 -16.24 11.24
CA PRO A 404 -4.40 -16.26 9.78
C PRO A 404 -4.41 -14.83 9.26
N TYR A 405 -3.68 -14.58 8.17
CA TYR A 405 -3.71 -13.29 7.50
C TYR A 405 -3.70 -13.48 5.99
N LEU A 406 -4.42 -12.61 5.28
CA LEU A 406 -4.69 -12.74 3.85
C LEU A 406 -3.41 -12.71 2.99
N THR A 407 -2.30 -12.21 3.53
CA THR A 407 -0.98 -12.26 2.89
C THR A 407 -0.49 -13.68 2.62
N THR A 408 -1.09 -14.72 3.21
CA THR A 408 -0.83 -16.14 2.89
C THR A 408 -0.98 -16.48 1.39
N PHE A 409 -1.73 -15.67 0.62
CA PHE A 409 -1.87 -15.84 -0.83
C PHE A 409 -0.78 -15.14 -1.65
N TYR A 410 0.03 -14.25 -1.07
CA TYR A 410 1.10 -13.55 -1.79
C TYR A 410 2.15 -14.49 -2.42
N PRO A 411 2.56 -15.61 -1.77
CA PRO A 411 3.44 -16.60 -2.39
C PRO A 411 2.89 -17.21 -3.69
N LEU A 412 1.56 -17.27 -3.86
CA LEU A 412 0.96 -17.70 -5.13
C LEU A 412 1.17 -16.62 -6.18
N TRP A 413 0.82 -15.36 -5.90
CA TRP A 413 1.06 -14.26 -6.85
C TRP A 413 2.54 -14.12 -7.26
N ALA A 414 3.44 -14.29 -6.30
CA ALA A 414 4.88 -14.22 -6.53
C ALA A 414 5.43 -15.43 -7.30
N GLY A 415 4.69 -16.53 -7.38
CA GLY A 415 5.16 -17.79 -7.96
C GLY A 415 6.19 -18.52 -7.08
N ALA A 416 6.11 -18.33 -5.76
CA ALA A 416 7.02 -18.92 -4.77
C ALA A 416 6.50 -20.27 -4.22
N ALA A 417 5.19 -20.47 -4.18
CA ALA A 417 4.59 -21.69 -3.67
C ALA A 417 4.81 -22.89 -4.63
N SER A 418 5.01 -24.08 -4.07
CA SER A 418 4.82 -25.32 -4.83
C SER A 418 3.33 -25.55 -5.12
N ALA A 419 3.02 -26.44 -6.06
CA ALA A 419 1.63 -26.84 -6.34
C ALA A 419 0.92 -27.39 -5.10
N GLN A 420 1.63 -28.15 -4.25
CA GLN A 420 1.09 -28.68 -2.99
C GLN A 420 0.78 -27.56 -1.99
N GLN A 421 1.72 -26.62 -1.79
CA GLN A 421 1.49 -25.46 -0.92
C GLN A 421 0.32 -24.61 -1.42
N ALA A 422 0.23 -24.39 -2.74
CA ALA A 422 -0.84 -23.63 -3.34
C ALA A 422 -2.21 -24.30 -3.16
N ALA A 423 -2.30 -25.63 -3.35
CA ALA A 423 -3.53 -26.38 -3.07
C ALA A 423 -3.93 -26.31 -1.59
N ALA A 424 -2.96 -26.38 -0.68
CA ALA A 424 -3.20 -26.24 0.75
C ALA A 424 -3.71 -24.84 1.12
N VAL A 425 -3.07 -23.77 0.61
CA VAL A 425 -3.51 -22.37 0.81
C VAL A 425 -4.90 -22.14 0.22
N ARG A 426 -5.17 -22.64 -0.99
CA ARG A 426 -6.52 -22.61 -1.60
C ARG A 426 -7.57 -23.26 -0.71
N GLY A 427 -7.23 -24.37 -0.04
CA GLY A 427 -8.10 -25.03 0.94
C GLY A 427 -8.44 -24.18 2.19
N LYS A 428 -7.85 -22.99 2.34
CA LYS A 428 -8.07 -22.06 3.47
C LYS A 428 -8.87 -20.82 3.08
N LEU A 429 -9.38 -20.75 1.86
CA LEU A 429 -10.24 -19.65 1.39
C LEU A 429 -11.39 -19.32 2.34
N ALA A 430 -12.01 -20.35 2.96
CA ALA A 430 -13.14 -20.17 3.87
C ALA A 430 -12.83 -19.29 5.11
N ILE A 431 -11.56 -19.11 5.48
CA ILE A 431 -11.17 -18.22 6.59
C ILE A 431 -11.41 -16.74 6.20
N PHE A 432 -11.11 -16.38 4.96
CA PHE A 432 -11.08 -14.98 4.50
C PHE A 432 -12.28 -14.63 3.62
N GLU A 433 -12.86 -15.61 2.95
CA GLU A 433 -13.89 -15.36 1.98
C GLU A 433 -15.20 -14.99 2.65
N ARG A 434 -15.77 -13.88 2.20
CA ARG A 434 -17.05 -13.34 2.65
C ARG A 434 -17.98 -13.17 1.45
N LYS A 435 -19.14 -12.55 1.67
CA LYS A 435 -20.09 -12.20 0.61
C LYS A 435 -19.47 -11.28 -0.44
N GLY A 436 -18.67 -10.30 0.01
CA GLY A 436 -18.18 -9.20 -0.79
C GLY A 436 -16.81 -9.39 -1.42
N GLY A 437 -16.08 -10.46 -1.11
CA GLY A 437 -14.68 -10.66 -1.48
C GLY A 437 -13.92 -11.34 -0.34
N LEU A 438 -12.64 -11.00 -0.18
CA LEU A 438 -11.77 -11.50 0.89
C LEU A 438 -11.54 -10.42 1.95
N SER A 439 -11.76 -10.76 3.23
CA SER A 439 -11.33 -9.95 4.39
C SER A 439 -9.86 -10.22 4.73
N MET A 440 -9.24 -9.31 5.48
CA MET A 440 -7.82 -9.42 5.85
C MET A 440 -7.53 -10.58 6.82
N ASP A 441 -8.40 -10.83 7.78
CA ASP A 441 -8.37 -11.96 8.71
C ASP A 441 -9.81 -12.36 9.10
N ASP A 442 -9.97 -13.07 10.22
CA ASP A 442 -11.23 -13.50 10.82
C ASP A 442 -11.45 -12.96 12.25
N ARG A 443 -10.73 -11.88 12.62
CA ARG A 443 -10.76 -11.33 13.98
C ARG A 443 -11.35 -9.93 14.02
N PRO A 444 -12.35 -9.66 14.87
CA PRO A 444 -12.94 -8.34 15.01
C PRO A 444 -12.04 -7.42 15.87
N ALA A 445 -10.89 -7.03 15.33
CA ALA A 445 -9.92 -6.17 16.02
C ALA A 445 -10.25 -4.66 15.91
N GLY A 446 -11.21 -4.28 15.06
CA GLY A 446 -11.64 -2.88 14.87
C GLY A 446 -10.61 -1.98 14.18
N VAL A 447 -9.53 -2.57 13.66
CA VAL A 447 -8.48 -1.91 12.86
C VAL A 447 -8.85 -1.94 11.38
N GLN A 448 -8.33 -0.98 10.59
CA GLN A 448 -8.69 -0.87 9.19
C GLN A 448 -8.19 -2.02 8.30
N TRP A 449 -7.03 -2.60 8.63
CA TRP A 449 -6.46 -3.78 7.96
C TRP A 449 -6.79 -5.08 8.72
N GLY A 450 -8.07 -5.25 9.10
CA GLY A 450 -8.60 -6.44 9.79
C GLY A 450 -10.05 -6.73 9.37
N ASP A 451 -10.62 -7.85 9.84
CA ASP A 451 -12.03 -8.20 9.61
C ASP A 451 -12.98 -7.11 10.14
N PRO A 452 -14.09 -6.79 9.44
CA PRO A 452 -14.60 -7.42 8.20
C PRO A 452 -14.13 -6.74 6.91
N PHE A 453 -13.09 -5.91 6.98
CA PHE A 453 -12.67 -5.08 5.86
C PHE A 453 -11.78 -5.85 4.89
N GLY A 454 -11.94 -5.50 3.62
CA GLY A 454 -11.10 -5.99 2.54
C GLY A 454 -10.73 -4.85 1.60
N TRP A 455 -9.62 -5.06 0.91
CA TRP A 455 -8.92 -4.04 0.15
C TRP A 455 -8.66 -4.55 -1.26
N ALA A 456 -8.77 -3.66 -2.25
CA ALA A 456 -8.50 -3.98 -3.64
C ALA A 456 -7.13 -4.66 -3.85
N PRO A 457 -6.01 -4.13 -3.31
CA PRO A 457 -4.70 -4.74 -3.42
C PRO A 457 -4.65 -6.22 -3.06
N THR A 458 -5.12 -6.57 -1.86
CA THR A 458 -4.97 -7.91 -1.30
C THR A 458 -5.94 -8.90 -1.94
N ASN A 459 -7.12 -8.44 -2.35
CA ASN A 459 -8.06 -9.22 -3.15
C ASN A 459 -7.46 -9.52 -4.54
N TRP A 460 -6.85 -8.54 -5.20
CA TRP A 460 -6.19 -8.75 -6.50
C TRP A 460 -5.04 -9.75 -6.41
N LEU A 461 -4.13 -9.58 -5.47
CA LEU A 461 -2.98 -10.47 -5.32
C LEU A 461 -3.42 -11.90 -5.03
N ALA A 462 -4.46 -12.10 -4.20
CA ALA A 462 -5.03 -13.42 -3.98
C ALA A 462 -5.67 -14.00 -5.25
N VAL A 463 -6.52 -13.24 -5.95
CA VAL A 463 -7.20 -13.69 -7.19
C VAL A 463 -6.18 -14.02 -8.29
N ALA A 464 -5.24 -13.12 -8.56
CA ALA A 464 -4.22 -13.32 -9.57
C ALA A 464 -3.28 -14.48 -9.21
N GLY A 465 -2.96 -14.67 -7.93
CA GLY A 465 -2.20 -15.83 -7.47
C GLY A 465 -2.96 -17.15 -7.64
N LEU A 466 -4.24 -17.19 -7.29
CA LEU A 466 -5.09 -18.37 -7.50
C LEU A 466 -5.20 -18.72 -8.99
N ASP A 467 -5.44 -17.71 -9.83
CA ASP A 467 -5.55 -17.87 -11.28
C ASP A 467 -4.25 -18.41 -11.90
N ALA A 468 -3.10 -17.86 -11.50
CA ALA A 468 -1.79 -18.31 -11.96
C ALA A 468 -1.45 -19.76 -11.59
N TYR A 469 -2.10 -20.33 -10.56
CA TYR A 469 -1.94 -21.72 -10.15
C TYR A 469 -3.04 -22.65 -10.69
N GLY A 470 -3.88 -22.17 -11.60
CA GLY A 470 -4.94 -22.95 -12.24
C GLY A 470 -6.24 -23.03 -11.45
N PHE A 471 -6.37 -22.31 -10.33
CA PHE A 471 -7.61 -22.26 -9.54
C PHE A 471 -8.59 -21.22 -10.11
N HIS A 472 -8.85 -21.30 -11.42
CA HIS A 472 -9.60 -20.30 -12.19
C HIS A 472 -11.04 -20.09 -11.67
N ASP A 473 -11.72 -21.15 -11.22
CA ASP A 473 -13.08 -21.03 -10.67
C ASP A 473 -13.11 -20.21 -9.38
N ASP A 474 -12.14 -20.42 -8.49
CA ASP A 474 -12.03 -19.65 -7.25
C ASP A 474 -11.66 -18.20 -7.55
N ALA A 475 -10.70 -17.98 -8.44
CA ALA A 475 -10.30 -16.64 -8.91
C ALA A 475 -11.49 -15.86 -9.48
N ARG A 476 -12.25 -16.46 -10.41
CA ARG A 476 -13.46 -15.84 -11.00
C ARG A 476 -14.53 -15.57 -9.96
N ARG A 477 -14.80 -16.53 -9.07
CA ARG A 477 -15.83 -16.40 -8.03
C ARG A 477 -15.52 -15.24 -7.09
N ILE A 478 -14.27 -15.08 -6.67
CA ILE A 478 -13.84 -13.99 -5.80
C ILE A 478 -13.83 -12.65 -6.57
N ALA A 479 -13.36 -12.63 -7.81
CA ALA A 479 -13.40 -11.44 -8.68
C ALA A 479 -14.84 -10.94 -8.90
N ALA A 480 -15.78 -11.86 -9.12
CA ALA A 480 -17.21 -11.54 -9.25
C ALA A 480 -17.79 -10.95 -7.96
N LYS A 481 -17.44 -11.51 -6.79
CA LYS A 481 -17.87 -10.98 -5.49
C LYS A 481 -17.36 -9.56 -5.25
N PHE A 482 -16.06 -9.34 -5.47
CA PHE A 482 -15.43 -8.03 -5.27
C PHE A 482 -16.00 -6.97 -6.21
N THR A 483 -16.08 -7.27 -7.52
CA THR A 483 -16.62 -6.32 -8.51
C THR A 483 -18.10 -6.02 -8.26
N ALA A 484 -18.89 -7.01 -7.82
CA ALA A 484 -20.27 -6.79 -7.43
C ALA A 484 -20.40 -5.89 -6.19
N THR A 485 -19.47 -5.96 -5.23
CA THR A 485 -19.40 -5.05 -4.09
C THR A 485 -19.12 -3.61 -4.52
N VAL A 486 -18.16 -3.40 -5.42
CA VAL A 486 -17.87 -2.07 -5.97
C VAL A 486 -19.08 -1.53 -6.72
N ASN A 487 -19.70 -2.34 -7.60
CA ASN A 487 -20.86 -1.93 -8.40
C ASN A 487 -22.08 -1.59 -7.54
N ARG A 488 -22.37 -2.36 -6.49
CA ARG A 488 -23.47 -2.05 -5.55
C ARG A 488 -23.21 -0.76 -4.79
N SER A 489 -21.99 -0.57 -4.31
CA SER A 489 -21.62 0.64 -3.56
C SER A 489 -21.71 1.87 -4.45
N PHE A 490 -21.15 1.79 -5.66
CA PHE A 490 -21.22 2.85 -6.66
C PHE A 490 -22.66 3.21 -7.03
N ALA A 491 -23.56 2.22 -7.17
CA ALA A 491 -24.97 2.49 -7.47
C ALA A 491 -25.72 3.17 -6.33
N THR A 492 -25.18 3.14 -5.10
CA THR A 492 -25.79 3.76 -3.93
C THR A 492 -25.47 5.26 -3.85
N ASP A 493 -24.22 5.66 -4.07
CA ASP A 493 -23.78 7.06 -3.85
C ASP A 493 -22.99 7.68 -5.01
N GLY A 494 -22.77 6.95 -6.11
CA GLY A 494 -22.04 7.43 -7.29
C GLY A 494 -20.52 7.49 -7.12
N THR A 495 -19.96 6.84 -6.09
CA THR A 495 -18.53 6.91 -5.78
C THR A 495 -17.86 5.54 -5.65
N ILE A 496 -16.55 5.51 -5.92
CA ILE A 496 -15.68 4.38 -5.60
C ILE A 496 -14.86 4.73 -4.36
N ARG A 497 -14.65 3.74 -3.49
CA ARG A 497 -14.04 3.90 -2.18
C ARG A 497 -12.69 3.20 -2.08
N GLU A 498 -11.92 3.61 -1.09
CA GLU A 498 -10.65 3.03 -0.72
C GLU A 498 -10.78 1.56 -0.26
N LYS A 499 -11.73 1.29 0.65
CA LYS A 499 -11.94 -0.02 1.27
C LYS A 499 -13.42 -0.35 1.45
N TYR A 500 -13.71 -1.65 1.62
CA TYR A 500 -15.07 -2.16 1.66
C TYR A 500 -15.28 -3.15 2.81
N ASN A 501 -16.52 -3.21 3.30
CA ASN A 501 -16.95 -4.22 4.26
C ASN A 501 -17.31 -5.50 3.49
N MET A 502 -16.47 -6.52 3.62
CA MET A 502 -16.60 -7.76 2.84
C MET A 502 -17.70 -8.67 3.39
N ALA A 503 -18.01 -8.59 4.69
CA ALA A 503 -19.12 -9.32 5.28
C ALA A 503 -20.47 -8.86 4.69
N GLN A 504 -20.66 -7.53 4.59
CA GLN A 504 -21.90 -6.95 4.06
C GLN A 504 -21.91 -6.85 2.52
N GLY A 505 -20.72 -6.72 1.91
CA GLY A 505 -20.54 -6.49 0.49
C GLY A 505 -20.98 -5.08 0.05
N ASN A 506 -20.59 -4.07 0.82
CA ASN A 506 -20.89 -2.65 0.61
C ASN A 506 -19.70 -1.76 1.09
N ALA A 507 -19.89 -0.44 1.05
CA ALA A 507 -18.94 0.56 1.52
C ALA A 507 -19.12 1.04 2.97
N ASP A 508 -19.97 0.37 3.78
CA ASP A 508 -20.17 0.73 5.20
C ASP A 508 -18.99 0.27 6.06
N VAL A 509 -18.00 1.14 6.15
CA VAL A 509 -16.75 0.93 6.87
C VAL A 509 -16.75 1.79 8.12
N ARG A 510 -16.62 1.13 9.29
CA ARG A 510 -16.54 1.78 10.60
C ARG A 510 -15.38 1.19 11.38
N VAL A 511 -14.29 1.95 11.46
CA VAL A 511 -13.08 1.54 12.18
C VAL A 511 -13.07 2.16 13.57
N SER A 512 -12.56 1.44 14.56
CA SER A 512 -12.25 2.00 15.88
C SER A 512 -10.82 2.51 15.99
N ALA A 513 -9.96 2.15 15.04
CA ALA A 513 -8.57 2.62 14.94
C ALA A 513 -8.11 2.80 13.49
N GLY A 514 -7.37 3.89 13.24
CA GLY A 514 -7.12 4.44 11.92
C GLY A 514 -7.93 5.72 11.67
N TYR A 515 -7.86 6.28 10.47
CA TYR A 515 -8.71 7.43 10.11
C TYR A 515 -10.15 6.96 9.84
N ALA A 516 -11.12 7.71 10.34
CA ALA A 516 -12.53 7.37 10.26
C ALA A 516 -13.13 7.54 8.85
N GLU A 517 -12.49 8.33 7.99
CA GLU A 517 -13.00 8.64 6.65
C GLU A 517 -12.74 7.49 5.65
N ASN A 518 -13.78 7.01 4.96
CA ASN A 518 -13.59 6.10 3.82
C ASN A 518 -13.42 6.92 2.53
N VAL A 519 -12.17 7.06 2.09
CA VAL A 519 -11.75 8.01 1.06
C VAL A 519 -12.38 7.69 -0.31
N ILE A 520 -12.81 8.74 -1.01
CA ILE A 520 -13.42 8.68 -2.35
C ILE A 520 -12.33 8.76 -3.43
N GLY A 521 -12.42 7.90 -4.45
CA GLY A 521 -11.54 7.96 -5.62
C GLY A 521 -11.49 6.66 -6.43
N PHE A 522 -11.01 5.53 -5.92
CA PHE A 522 -9.69 5.42 -5.31
C PHE A 522 -8.81 4.61 -6.29
N GLY A 523 -7.58 5.05 -6.56
CA GLY A 523 -6.73 4.62 -7.66
C GLY A 523 -6.49 3.12 -7.73
N TRP A 524 -6.17 2.46 -6.60
CA TRP A 524 -6.05 1.00 -6.59
C TRP A 524 -7.37 0.29 -6.87
N THR A 525 -8.52 0.88 -6.52
CA THR A 525 -9.82 0.20 -6.61
C THR A 525 -10.26 0.25 -8.05
N ASN A 526 -10.01 1.40 -8.68
CA ASN A 526 -10.18 1.60 -10.11
C ASN A 526 -9.34 0.59 -10.90
N GLY A 527 -8.04 0.50 -10.59
CA GLY A 527 -7.14 -0.39 -11.32
C GLY A 527 -7.46 -1.87 -11.10
N VAL A 528 -7.68 -2.28 -9.86
CA VAL A 528 -8.06 -3.66 -9.53
C VAL A 528 -9.42 -4.02 -10.11
N TYR A 529 -10.42 -3.12 -10.10
CA TYR A 529 -11.71 -3.38 -10.72
C TYR A 529 -11.54 -3.76 -12.19
N LEU A 530 -10.73 -3.00 -12.96
CA LEU A 530 -10.46 -3.31 -14.37
C LEU A 530 -9.78 -4.67 -14.54
N LYS A 531 -8.78 -4.98 -13.72
CA LYS A 531 -8.09 -6.29 -13.75
C LYS A 531 -9.00 -7.46 -13.38
N MET A 532 -9.90 -7.27 -12.41
CA MET A 532 -10.92 -8.27 -12.08
C MET A 532 -11.91 -8.48 -13.24
N GLN A 533 -12.27 -7.44 -14.00
CA GLN A 533 -13.10 -7.59 -15.19
C GLN A 533 -12.40 -8.42 -16.28
N GLU A 534 -11.08 -8.30 -16.45
CA GLU A 534 -10.32 -9.15 -17.38
C GLU A 534 -10.37 -10.63 -16.98
N ILE A 535 -10.25 -10.96 -15.69
CA ILE A 535 -10.42 -12.33 -15.18
C ILE A 535 -11.80 -12.89 -15.50
N LEU A 536 -12.84 -12.05 -15.40
CA LEU A 536 -14.22 -12.44 -15.67
C LEU A 536 -14.47 -12.64 -17.18
N HIS A 537 -14.01 -11.71 -18.03
CA HIS A 537 -14.23 -11.78 -19.48
C HIS A 537 -13.28 -12.73 -20.21
N GLY A 538 -12.10 -13.02 -19.66
CA GLY A 538 -11.17 -14.00 -20.23
C GLY A 538 -11.73 -15.42 -20.30
N ALA A 539 -12.77 -15.73 -19.51
CA ALA A 539 -13.52 -16.98 -19.61
C ALA A 539 -14.48 -17.01 -20.80
N ASP A 540 -15.08 -15.86 -21.16
CA ASP A 540 -16.02 -15.76 -22.28
C ASP A 540 -15.33 -15.93 -23.64
N ALA A 541 -14.04 -15.56 -23.74
CA ALA A 541 -13.23 -15.80 -24.94
C ALA A 541 -12.79 -17.27 -25.12
N ASN A 542 -12.74 -18.05 -24.03
CA ASN A 542 -12.39 -19.47 -24.03
C ASN A 542 -13.61 -20.40 -24.00
N ALA A 543 -14.82 -19.86 -23.80
CA ALA A 543 -16.06 -20.58 -24.02
C ALA A 543 -16.40 -20.56 -25.52
N SER A 544 -15.87 -21.52 -26.28
CA SER A 544 -16.40 -21.78 -27.62
C SER A 544 -17.92 -22.03 -27.53
N PRO A 545 -18.73 -21.53 -28.48
CA PRO A 545 -20.15 -21.86 -28.51
C PRO A 545 -20.29 -23.37 -28.64
N ALA A 546 -21.07 -23.98 -27.74
CA ALA A 546 -21.49 -25.36 -27.90
C ALA A 546 -22.05 -25.53 -29.32
N ALA A 547 -21.49 -26.49 -30.07
CA ALA A 547 -21.95 -26.83 -31.39
C ALA A 547 -23.46 -27.09 -31.34
N THR A 548 -24.24 -26.19 -31.95
CA THR A 548 -25.64 -26.46 -32.22
C THR A 548 -25.69 -27.58 -33.24
N ASP A 549 -26.12 -28.76 -32.80
CA ASP A 549 -26.40 -29.91 -33.64
C ASP A 549 -27.23 -29.49 -34.85
N GLY A 550 -26.61 -29.57 -36.02
CA GLY A 550 -27.26 -29.41 -37.31
C GLY A 550 -28.19 -30.60 -37.53
N ASN A 551 -29.49 -30.36 -37.39
CA ASN A 551 -30.52 -31.29 -37.81
C ASN A 551 -30.52 -31.35 -39.35
N ALA A 552 -29.94 -32.40 -39.91
CA ALA A 552 -30.00 -32.72 -41.33
C ALA A 552 -31.40 -33.24 -41.68
N LYS A 553 -31.94 -32.74 -42.80
CA LYS A 553 -33.07 -33.32 -43.53
C LYS A 553 -32.71 -34.66 -44.14
#